data_AF-A0A7W6MAG7-F1
#
_entry.id   AF-A0A7W6MAG7-F1
#
_cell.length_a   1.000
_cell.length_b   1.000
_cell.length_c   1.000
_cell.angle_alpha   90.00
_cell.angle_beta   90.00
_cell.angle_gamma   90.00
#
_symmetry.space_group_name_H-M   'P 1'
#
loop_
_entity.id
_entity.type
_entity.pdbx_description
1 polymer ?
#
loop_
_entity_poly.entity_id
_entity_poly.type
_entity_poly.pdbx_seq_one_letter_code
_entity_poly.pdbx_strand_id
1 'polypeptide(L)'
;MDFSDVFSNAFSAFGTIGSYSGLTPPTSSDDILNLTVGDYRALLNSAESALATLDSNLFAGFLNNPQVLEGLDAESRALIENFANGDFAIVRDPIEQARAAVASFSDDTILRDVFDGLDPTGNSSAEVERTFTEAQTELADLLWNDQDGIFNSPTFSIDLGTGSWFAQTSTGQNAYGGSTLAEFYTQLGEAVSYSIMSFIGSSDSIVGQLLDQGATSATFGSAQAASQAAATQAFSTLQDIGNQIRSQDGTDPAQIEATATAQFNELFTAITSILPGVSDEFNNFILGSRNSDPSFIVSMDGDVNGSEHGDWFYLSKANNIFDGAEGADLLFGLEGNDSLSGGSDADQLFGGLGDDMLNGGFGDDALSGGLGNDSAVFTGNQSNYTLTFSKAGTTITDRRAGQDGTDALVGIENLQFADSAFDIGIRSGATDLSAADFAAIAELYIAYFDRAPASKGLMYWATRLEDGMTLPEIAESFFVQPETQRTYASFLNEDGNIIDTTAFVTAVFSNVLGREPSGPYWINELNDPNSEITPATFILAVLNGAKAVTGGAADAAYLEAKTDLGVYFSAIKGLSEYDDTVAVMEMFDGSSASVTSAIAEIDRLHTDALNADTGEFLIELAGVIDDPFAIV
;
A
#
# COMPACT_ATOMS: atom_id res chain seq x y z
N MET A 1 -45.90 -9.00 36.58
CA MET A 1 -46.49 -8.72 35.27
C MET A 1 -45.43 -7.96 34.52
N ASP A 2 -45.10 -8.36 33.30
CA ASP A 2 -44.10 -7.65 32.50
C ASP A 2 -44.56 -6.20 32.27
N PHE A 3 -43.65 -5.24 32.20
CA PHE A 3 -44.00 -3.84 31.96
C PHE A 3 -44.80 -3.69 30.66
N SER A 4 -44.44 -4.48 29.64
CA SER A 4 -45.16 -4.56 28.37
C SER A 4 -46.64 -4.97 28.53
N ASP A 5 -46.92 -5.98 29.36
CA ASP A 5 -48.28 -6.41 29.65
C ASP A 5 -49.07 -5.35 30.43
N VAL A 6 -48.44 -4.73 31.44
CA VAL A 6 -49.05 -3.64 32.22
C VAL A 6 -49.42 -2.46 31.32
N PHE A 7 -48.51 -2.11 30.40
CA PHE A 7 -48.66 -1.00 29.48
C PHE A 7 -49.75 -1.26 28.42
N SER A 8 -49.76 -2.45 27.79
CA SER A 8 -50.78 -2.84 26.81
C SER A 8 -52.20 -2.89 27.41
N ASN A 9 -52.30 -3.40 28.65
CA ASN A 9 -53.58 -3.44 29.37
C ASN A 9 -54.08 -2.03 29.72
N ALA A 10 -53.18 -1.11 30.10
CA ALA A 10 -53.53 0.28 30.33
C ALA A 10 -53.98 1.00 29.04
N PHE A 11 -53.29 0.75 27.91
CA PHE A 11 -53.69 1.28 26.61
C PHE A 11 -55.12 0.89 26.23
N SER A 12 -55.45 -0.40 26.37
CA SER A 12 -56.80 -0.92 26.12
C SER A 12 -57.86 -0.30 27.04
N ALA A 13 -57.49 -0.03 28.29
CA ALA A 13 -58.37 0.64 29.25
C ALA A 13 -58.67 2.10 28.84
N PHE A 14 -57.70 2.86 28.30
CA PHE A 14 -57.94 4.23 27.82
C PHE A 14 -58.98 4.27 26.70
N GLY A 15 -58.89 3.37 25.72
CA GLY A 15 -59.87 3.30 24.63
C GLY A 15 -61.29 3.00 25.14
N THR A 16 -61.39 2.09 26.11
CA THR A 16 -62.67 1.76 26.76
C THR A 16 -63.23 2.95 27.54
N ILE A 17 -62.40 3.63 28.35
CA ILE A 17 -62.80 4.80 29.15
C ILE A 17 -63.22 5.96 28.23
N GLY A 18 -62.45 6.23 27.17
CA GLY A 18 -62.73 7.31 26.21
C GLY A 18 -64.06 7.15 25.49
N SER A 19 -64.47 5.90 25.23
CA SER A 19 -65.76 5.60 24.58
C SER A 19 -66.99 6.03 25.41
N TYR A 20 -66.84 6.23 26.73
CA TYR A 20 -67.98 6.47 27.63
C TYR A 20 -67.85 7.71 28.53
N SER A 21 -66.66 8.29 28.72
CA SER A 21 -66.41 9.36 29.71
C SER A 21 -65.94 10.70 29.13
N GLY A 22 -65.85 10.82 27.80
CA GLY A 22 -65.41 12.05 27.12
C GLY A 22 -63.90 12.31 27.18
N LEU A 23 -63.11 11.41 27.79
CA LEU A 23 -61.66 11.36 27.63
C LEU A 23 -61.34 11.17 26.14
N THR A 24 -60.42 11.95 25.59
CA THR A 24 -59.89 11.70 24.24
C THR A 24 -58.74 10.70 24.38
N PRO A 25 -58.94 9.41 24.04
CA PRO A 25 -57.87 8.44 24.20
C PRO A 25 -56.76 8.70 23.17
N PRO A 26 -55.51 8.34 23.49
CA PRO A 26 -54.43 8.33 22.51
C PRO A 26 -54.79 7.46 21.30
N THR A 27 -54.31 7.86 20.12
CA THR A 27 -54.67 7.22 18.86
C THR A 27 -53.88 5.94 18.57
N SER A 28 -52.73 5.74 19.22
CA SER A 28 -51.91 4.54 19.11
C SER A 28 -51.06 4.32 20.37
N SER A 29 -50.52 3.11 20.52
CA SER A 29 -49.56 2.79 21.60
C SER A 29 -48.26 3.60 21.47
N ASP A 30 -47.83 3.88 20.23
CA ASP A 30 -46.61 4.66 19.94
C ASP A 30 -46.75 6.12 20.37
N ASP A 31 -47.96 6.70 20.24
CA ASP A 31 -48.23 8.05 20.74
C ASP A 31 -48.03 8.16 22.26
N ILE A 32 -48.26 7.06 22.99
CA ILE A 32 -48.05 7.00 24.44
C ILE A 32 -46.59 6.73 24.77
N LEU A 33 -45.92 5.82 24.07
CA LEU A 33 -44.51 5.49 24.32
C LEU A 33 -43.58 6.69 24.10
N ASN A 34 -43.98 7.64 23.24
CA ASN A 34 -43.23 8.87 23.01
C ASN A 34 -43.52 9.98 24.03
N LEU A 35 -44.40 9.76 25.01
CA LEU A 35 -44.62 10.71 26.11
C LEU A 35 -43.50 10.62 27.15
N THR A 36 -43.28 11.73 27.85
CA THR A 36 -42.52 11.71 29.09
C THR A 36 -43.33 10.99 30.19
N VAL A 37 -42.65 10.45 31.20
CA VAL A 37 -43.29 9.83 32.37
C VAL A 37 -44.20 10.85 33.08
N GLY A 38 -43.82 12.13 33.12
CA GLY A 38 -44.65 13.21 33.67
C GLY A 38 -45.96 13.40 32.90
N ASP A 39 -45.88 13.49 31.57
CA ASP A 39 -47.05 13.62 30.70
C ASP A 39 -47.95 12.38 30.78
N TYR A 40 -47.35 11.19 30.86
CA TYR A 40 -48.10 9.95 31.01
C TYR A 40 -48.83 9.85 32.35
N ARG A 41 -48.21 10.27 33.46
CA ARG A 41 -48.88 10.36 34.76
C ARG A 41 -50.07 11.32 34.73
N ALA A 42 -49.95 12.44 34.03
CA ALA A 42 -51.04 13.38 33.85
C ALA A 42 -52.21 12.78 33.05
N LEU A 43 -51.89 11.98 32.03
CA LEU A 43 -52.88 11.21 31.26
C LEU A 43 -53.59 10.16 32.13
N LEU A 44 -52.86 9.38 32.94
CA LEU A 44 -53.44 8.39 33.87
C LEU A 44 -54.40 9.06 34.87
N ASN A 45 -54.02 10.22 35.43
CA ASN A 45 -54.89 11.01 36.32
C ASN A 45 -56.17 11.50 35.62
N SER A 46 -56.05 11.90 34.36
CA SER A 46 -57.18 12.35 33.55
C SER A 46 -58.16 11.21 33.30
N ALA A 47 -57.64 10.00 33.02
CA ALA A 47 -58.47 8.82 32.82
C ALA A 47 -59.20 8.37 34.09
N GLU A 48 -58.53 8.41 35.26
CA GLU A 48 -59.15 8.11 36.55
C GLU A 48 -60.28 9.10 36.89
N SER A 49 -60.03 10.39 36.65
CA SER A 49 -61.05 11.43 36.83
C SER A 49 -62.24 11.23 35.91
N ALA A 50 -61.99 10.82 34.66
CA ALA A 50 -63.05 10.55 33.68
C ALA A 50 -63.86 9.30 34.07
N LEU A 51 -63.20 8.24 34.55
CA LEU A 51 -63.86 7.02 35.04
C LEU A 51 -64.83 7.33 36.20
N ALA A 52 -64.47 8.24 37.11
CA ALA A 52 -65.33 8.66 38.21
C ALA A 52 -66.62 9.38 37.77
N THR A 53 -66.70 9.84 36.52
CA THR A 53 -67.91 10.48 35.98
C THR A 53 -68.88 9.51 35.30
N LEU A 54 -68.50 8.24 35.14
CA LEU A 54 -69.37 7.22 34.56
C LEU A 54 -70.54 6.88 35.48
N ASP A 55 -71.76 7.05 34.98
CA ASP A 55 -72.99 6.72 35.71
C ASP A 55 -73.36 5.25 35.46
N SER A 56 -73.36 4.42 36.52
CA SER A 56 -73.76 3.01 36.43
C SER A 56 -75.20 2.84 35.94
N ASN A 57 -76.07 3.84 36.12
CA ASN A 57 -77.44 3.79 35.62
C ASN A 57 -77.52 3.85 34.08
N LEU A 58 -76.53 4.46 33.41
CA LEU A 58 -76.45 4.47 31.95
C LEU A 58 -76.29 3.04 31.42
N PHE A 59 -75.39 2.28 32.02
CA PHE A 59 -75.11 0.89 31.63
C PHE A 59 -76.24 -0.06 32.00
N ALA A 60 -76.88 0.15 33.16
CA ALA A 60 -78.13 -0.55 33.50
C ALA A 60 -79.23 -0.27 32.46
N GLY A 61 -79.27 0.94 31.89
CA GLY A 61 -80.14 1.30 30.78
C GLY A 61 -79.89 0.48 29.50
N PHE A 62 -78.63 0.24 29.14
CA PHE A 62 -78.27 -0.60 27.99
C PHE A 62 -78.72 -2.04 28.14
N LEU A 63 -78.57 -2.63 29.33
CA LEU A 63 -79.01 -4.01 29.62
C LEU A 63 -80.53 -4.19 29.60
N ASN A 64 -81.28 -3.10 29.77
CA ASN A 64 -82.74 -3.13 29.67
C ASN A 64 -83.25 -2.88 28.24
N ASN A 65 -82.36 -2.66 27.27
CA ASN A 65 -82.72 -2.48 25.85
C ASN A 65 -82.51 -3.79 25.06
N PRO A 66 -83.57 -4.49 24.65
CA PRO A 66 -83.46 -5.77 23.95
C PRO A 66 -82.68 -5.69 22.63
N GLN A 67 -82.73 -4.55 21.93
CA GLN A 67 -82.01 -4.36 20.67
C GLN A 67 -80.49 -4.22 20.86
N VAL A 68 -80.06 -3.74 22.02
CA VAL A 68 -78.63 -3.66 22.37
C VAL A 68 -78.13 -5.05 22.75
N LEU A 69 -78.93 -5.84 23.47
CA LEU A 69 -78.57 -7.19 23.91
C LEU A 69 -78.43 -8.21 22.76
N GLU A 70 -79.22 -8.07 21.69
CA GLU A 70 -79.25 -9.05 20.58
C GLU A 70 -77.94 -9.06 19.75
N GLY A 71 -77.14 -7.98 19.83
CA GLY A 71 -75.89 -7.82 19.09
C GLY A 71 -74.61 -7.90 19.93
N LEU A 72 -74.70 -8.12 21.24
CA LEU A 72 -73.54 -8.17 22.13
C LEU A 72 -73.02 -9.60 22.28
N ASP A 73 -71.72 -9.80 22.11
CA ASP A 73 -71.05 -11.03 22.52
C ASP A 73 -70.99 -11.16 24.06
N ALA A 74 -70.60 -12.35 24.52
CA ALA A 74 -70.60 -12.68 25.94
C ALA A 74 -69.64 -11.80 26.76
N GLU A 75 -68.52 -11.38 26.16
CA GLU A 75 -67.50 -10.57 26.84
C GLU A 75 -67.94 -9.11 26.98
N SER A 76 -68.45 -8.51 25.90
CA SER A 76 -68.99 -7.15 25.91
C SER A 76 -70.20 -7.04 26.84
N ARG A 77 -71.03 -8.08 26.88
CA ARG A 77 -72.16 -8.15 27.81
C ARG A 77 -71.71 -8.22 29.27
N ALA A 78 -70.74 -9.08 29.59
CA ALA A 78 -70.20 -9.18 30.95
C ALA A 78 -69.55 -7.86 31.41
N LEU A 79 -68.87 -7.16 30.51
CA LEU A 79 -68.31 -5.83 30.77
C LEU A 79 -69.39 -4.81 31.13
N ILE A 80 -70.46 -4.71 30.34
CA ILE A 80 -71.58 -3.80 30.60
C ILE A 80 -72.32 -4.16 31.90
N GLU A 81 -72.47 -5.46 32.20
CA GLU A 81 -73.05 -5.95 33.46
C GLU A 81 -72.21 -5.53 34.68
N ASN A 82 -70.88 -5.62 34.61
CA ASN A 82 -70.00 -5.14 35.68
C ASN A 82 -70.14 -3.63 35.88
N PHE A 83 -70.15 -2.85 34.79
CA PHE A 83 -70.27 -1.39 34.86
C PHE A 83 -71.65 -0.94 35.39
N ALA A 84 -72.72 -1.65 35.03
CA ALA A 84 -74.06 -1.41 35.58
C ALA A 84 -74.14 -1.65 37.10
N ASN A 85 -73.29 -2.55 37.63
CA ASN A 85 -73.17 -2.79 39.07
C ASN A 85 -72.17 -1.82 39.75
N GLY A 86 -71.61 -0.86 39.02
CA GLY A 86 -70.61 0.09 39.51
C GLY A 86 -69.22 -0.51 39.71
N ASP A 87 -68.97 -1.72 39.17
CA ASP A 87 -67.68 -2.37 39.21
C ASP A 87 -66.87 -2.06 37.94
N PHE A 88 -65.92 -1.15 38.08
CA PHE A 88 -65.02 -0.73 37.01
C PHE A 88 -63.61 -1.31 37.15
N ALA A 89 -63.40 -2.32 38.01
CA ALA A 89 -62.07 -2.86 38.30
C ALA A 89 -61.29 -3.29 37.05
N ILE A 90 -61.99 -3.87 36.06
CA ILE A 90 -61.37 -4.33 34.81
C ILE A 90 -60.69 -3.23 33.97
N VAL A 91 -61.13 -1.96 34.10
CA VAL A 91 -60.48 -0.82 33.45
C VAL A 91 -59.68 0.05 34.43
N ARG A 92 -60.01 0.05 35.72
CA ARG A 92 -59.31 0.81 36.75
C ARG A 92 -57.98 0.17 37.14
N ASP A 93 -57.96 -1.14 37.33
CA ASP A 93 -56.79 -1.85 37.86
C ASP A 93 -55.58 -1.78 36.91
N PRO A 94 -55.73 -1.86 35.57
CA PRO A 94 -54.62 -1.63 34.65
C PRO A 94 -54.01 -0.22 34.75
N ILE A 95 -54.83 0.81 34.94
CA ILE A 95 -54.39 2.21 35.09
C ILE A 95 -53.55 2.38 36.36
N GLU A 96 -54.00 1.80 37.48
CA GLU A 96 -53.27 1.85 38.75
C GLU A 96 -51.97 1.02 38.72
N GLN A 97 -51.96 -0.10 38.01
CA GLN A 97 -50.74 -0.90 37.80
C GLN A 97 -49.71 -0.13 36.95
N ALA A 98 -50.14 0.52 35.87
CA ALA A 98 -49.26 1.36 35.05
C ALA A 98 -48.69 2.53 35.85
N ARG A 99 -49.52 3.18 36.67
CA ARG A 99 -49.10 4.25 37.58
C ARG A 99 -48.01 3.79 38.56
N ALA A 100 -48.19 2.62 39.17
CA ALA A 100 -47.22 2.06 40.09
C ALA A 100 -45.91 1.68 39.37
N ALA A 101 -46.01 1.15 38.15
CA ALA A 101 -44.86 0.71 37.37
C ALA A 101 -43.92 1.86 36.99
N VAL A 102 -44.47 3.05 36.71
CA VAL A 102 -43.66 4.22 36.34
C VAL A 102 -43.28 5.11 37.53
N ALA A 103 -43.66 4.76 38.77
CA ALA A 103 -43.58 5.66 39.92
C ALA A 103 -42.15 6.05 40.35
N SER A 104 -41.15 5.21 40.05
CA SER A 104 -39.75 5.44 40.41
C SER A 104 -38.96 6.28 39.40
N PHE A 105 -39.50 6.51 38.20
CA PHE A 105 -38.82 7.24 37.12
C PHE A 105 -39.02 8.76 37.25
N SER A 106 -38.07 9.55 36.75
CA SER A 106 -38.19 11.01 36.75
C SER A 106 -39.22 11.45 35.72
N ASP A 107 -39.85 12.60 35.94
CA ASP A 107 -40.91 13.07 35.05
C ASP A 107 -40.39 13.33 33.62
N ASP A 108 -39.11 13.65 33.44
CA ASP A 108 -38.48 13.91 32.13
C ASP A 108 -38.08 12.62 31.36
N THR A 109 -38.17 11.43 31.97
CA THR A 109 -37.83 10.16 31.29
C THR A 109 -38.85 9.85 30.18
N ILE A 110 -38.41 9.45 28.98
CA ILE A 110 -39.33 9.01 27.91
C ILE A 110 -39.82 7.59 28.21
N LEU A 111 -41.11 7.34 28.03
CA LEU A 111 -41.72 6.05 28.36
C LEU A 111 -41.18 4.87 27.55
N ARG A 112 -40.81 5.09 26.29
CA ARG A 112 -40.18 4.07 25.45
C ARG A 112 -38.93 3.49 26.12
N ASP A 113 -38.13 4.35 26.73
CA ASP A 113 -36.89 3.95 27.43
C ASP A 113 -37.18 3.13 28.70
N VAL A 114 -38.31 3.40 29.36
CA VAL A 114 -38.81 2.59 30.49
C VAL A 114 -39.34 1.23 30.01
N PHE A 115 -39.98 1.22 28.84
CA PHE A 115 -40.57 0.03 28.22
C PHE A 115 -39.52 -0.96 27.73
N ASP A 116 -38.41 -0.45 27.19
CA ASP A 116 -37.31 -1.25 26.66
C ASP A 116 -36.29 -1.69 27.74
N GLY A 117 -36.47 -1.26 29.00
CA GLY A 117 -35.91 -1.88 30.20
C GLY A 117 -34.45 -1.56 30.55
N LEU A 118 -34.10 -0.28 30.79
CA LEU A 118 -32.73 0.11 31.17
C LEU A 118 -32.55 0.79 32.54
N ASP A 119 -31.44 0.40 33.17
CA ASP A 119 -30.79 0.93 34.37
C ASP A 119 -30.25 2.37 34.14
N PRO A 120 -30.27 3.29 35.14
CA PRO A 120 -29.99 4.72 34.95
C PRO A 120 -28.53 5.12 34.70
N THR A 121 -27.63 4.20 34.31
CA THR A 121 -26.19 4.49 34.17
C THR A 121 -25.62 4.37 32.75
N GLY A 122 -26.42 4.04 31.73
CA GLY A 122 -26.04 4.23 30.32
C GLY A 122 -24.80 3.47 29.83
N ASN A 123 -24.61 2.21 30.25
CA ASN A 123 -23.42 1.41 29.91
C ASN A 123 -23.73 0.04 29.25
N SER A 124 -24.86 -0.14 28.57
CA SER A 124 -25.14 -1.41 27.88
C SER A 124 -24.53 -1.45 26.47
N SER A 125 -24.19 -2.65 26.00
CA SER A 125 -23.79 -2.91 24.60
C SER A 125 -24.80 -2.34 23.59
N ALA A 126 -26.09 -2.34 23.94
CA ALA A 126 -27.17 -1.77 23.14
C ALA A 126 -27.07 -0.24 22.97
N GLU A 127 -26.57 0.50 23.98
CA GLU A 127 -26.37 1.96 23.86
C GLU A 127 -25.15 2.28 22.99
N VAL A 128 -24.12 1.44 23.05
CA VAL A 128 -22.97 1.48 22.14
C VAL A 128 -23.44 1.17 20.70
N GLU A 129 -24.24 0.11 20.50
CA GLU A 129 -24.83 -0.28 19.21
C GLU A 129 -25.80 0.78 18.64
N ARG A 130 -26.57 1.46 19.50
CA ARG A 130 -27.49 2.56 19.10
C ARG A 130 -26.73 3.79 18.64
N THR A 131 -25.79 4.28 19.45
CA THR A 131 -24.93 5.43 19.11
C THR A 131 -24.17 5.17 17.80
N PHE A 132 -23.76 3.91 17.60
CA PHE A 132 -23.11 3.44 16.39
C PHE A 132 -24.04 3.42 15.16
N THR A 133 -25.26 2.90 15.28
CA THR A 133 -26.26 2.88 14.19
C THR A 133 -26.65 4.30 13.78
N GLU A 134 -26.72 5.22 14.75
CA GLU A 134 -26.98 6.64 14.52
C GLU A 134 -25.83 7.31 13.75
N ALA A 135 -24.57 7.03 14.12
CA ALA A 135 -23.39 7.52 13.40
C ALA A 135 -23.31 6.98 11.96
N GLN A 136 -23.66 5.71 11.73
CA GLN A 136 -23.75 5.13 10.37
C GLN A 136 -24.82 5.82 9.52
N THR A 137 -25.98 6.10 10.12
CA THR A 137 -27.09 6.78 9.43
C THR A 137 -26.71 8.23 9.09
N GLU A 138 -26.06 8.94 10.02
CA GLU A 138 -25.58 10.31 9.82
C GLU A 138 -24.48 10.38 8.75
N LEU A 139 -23.56 9.41 8.71
CA LEU A 139 -22.55 9.26 7.65
C LEU A 139 -23.19 8.98 6.29
N ALA A 140 -24.17 8.06 6.22
CA ALA A 140 -24.89 7.73 5.00
C ALA A 140 -25.69 8.92 4.44
N ASP A 141 -26.31 9.70 5.32
CA ASP A 141 -27.04 10.92 4.95
C ASP A 141 -26.10 12.05 4.51
N LEU A 142 -24.90 12.14 5.10
CA LEU A 142 -23.91 13.18 4.81
C LEU A 142 -23.10 12.89 3.54
N LEU A 143 -22.84 11.62 3.22
CA LEU A 143 -22.02 11.20 2.07
C LEU A 143 -22.82 10.60 0.90
N TRP A 144 -24.01 10.00 1.08
CA TRP A 144 -24.57 9.06 0.09
C TRP A 144 -26.11 9.04 -0.01
N ASN A 145 -26.78 10.18 -0.11
CA ASN A 145 -28.23 10.18 -0.18
C ASN A 145 -28.79 9.50 -1.46
N ASP A 146 -29.36 8.31 -1.25
CA ASP A 146 -30.34 7.51 -2.02
C ASP A 146 -30.15 7.36 -3.55
N GLN A 147 -29.58 6.22 -4.01
CA GLN A 147 -29.93 5.56 -5.28
C GLN A 147 -29.52 4.06 -5.29
N ASP A 148 -30.49 3.16 -5.17
CA ASP A 148 -30.59 1.87 -5.88
C ASP A 148 -29.34 0.94 -5.97
N GLY A 149 -28.50 0.86 -4.93
CA GLY A 149 -27.46 -0.17 -4.82
C GLY A 149 -26.36 -0.11 -5.89
N ILE A 150 -26.17 1.05 -6.53
CA ILE A 150 -25.02 1.35 -7.37
C ILE A 150 -24.40 2.66 -6.85
N PHE A 151 -23.19 2.54 -6.31
CA PHE A 151 -22.39 3.56 -5.64
C PHE A 151 -22.12 4.78 -6.55
N ASN A 152 -22.67 5.96 -6.23
CA ASN A 152 -22.23 7.23 -6.82
C ASN A 152 -22.03 8.27 -5.69
N SER A 153 -20.86 8.90 -5.68
CA SER A 153 -20.47 9.98 -4.75
C SER A 153 -21.14 11.32 -5.14
N PRO A 154 -21.48 12.21 -4.18
CA PRO A 154 -21.88 13.58 -4.50
C PRO A 154 -20.70 14.37 -5.09
N THR A 155 -20.95 15.10 -6.18
CA THR A 155 -19.94 15.95 -6.82
C THR A 155 -19.76 17.26 -6.05
N PHE A 156 -18.55 17.51 -5.53
CA PHE A 156 -18.18 18.76 -4.85
C PHE A 156 -17.47 19.72 -5.79
N SER A 157 -17.71 21.03 -5.63
CA SER A 157 -17.01 22.10 -6.35
C SER A 157 -16.40 23.07 -5.34
N ILE A 158 -15.09 23.35 -5.47
CA ILE A 158 -14.31 24.19 -4.56
C ILE A 158 -13.79 25.42 -5.29
N ASP A 159 -14.02 26.61 -4.73
CA ASP A 159 -13.40 27.86 -5.16
C ASP A 159 -12.06 28.05 -4.43
N LEU A 160 -10.95 27.88 -5.15
CA LEU A 160 -9.59 27.98 -4.60
C LEU A 160 -9.21 29.41 -4.17
N GLY A 161 -9.91 30.44 -4.64
CA GLY A 161 -9.68 31.83 -4.27
C GLY A 161 -10.36 32.23 -2.95
N THR A 162 -11.45 31.55 -2.58
CA THR A 162 -12.21 31.86 -1.36
C THR A 162 -12.23 30.72 -0.35
N GLY A 163 -11.86 29.50 -0.75
CA GLY A 163 -12.00 28.27 0.01
C GLY A 163 -13.45 27.80 0.15
N SER A 164 -14.40 28.43 -0.54
CA SER A 164 -15.80 28.04 -0.46
C SER A 164 -16.05 26.78 -1.27
N TRP A 165 -16.93 25.90 -0.80
CA TRP A 165 -17.23 24.64 -1.44
C TRP A 165 -18.73 24.38 -1.46
N PHE A 166 -19.21 23.58 -2.42
CA PHE A 166 -20.61 23.15 -2.49
C PHE A 166 -20.74 21.77 -3.12
N ALA A 167 -21.72 21.00 -2.66
CA ALA A 167 -22.10 19.68 -3.19
C ALA A 167 -23.41 19.80 -3.99
N GLN A 168 -23.48 19.27 -5.21
CA GLN A 168 -24.74 19.27 -5.96
C GLN A 168 -25.54 18.00 -5.69
N THR A 169 -26.85 18.15 -5.42
CA THR A 169 -27.77 17.00 -5.52
C THR A 169 -28.11 16.72 -6.98
N SER A 170 -28.47 15.48 -7.29
CA SER A 170 -28.98 15.05 -8.62
C SER A 170 -30.23 15.83 -9.08
N THR A 171 -30.88 16.57 -8.18
CA THR A 171 -32.07 17.39 -8.45
C THR A 171 -31.76 18.88 -8.70
N GLY A 172 -30.49 19.29 -8.64
CA GLY A 172 -30.08 20.69 -8.87
C GLY A 172 -30.51 21.67 -7.77
N GLN A 173 -30.95 21.17 -6.61
CA GLN A 173 -31.13 21.97 -5.39
C GLN A 173 -29.84 21.90 -4.57
N ASN A 174 -29.50 23.00 -3.88
CA ASN A 174 -28.31 23.13 -3.04
C ASN A 174 -28.21 21.95 -2.05
N ALA A 175 -27.28 21.02 -2.28
CA ALA A 175 -26.74 20.22 -1.20
C ALA A 175 -25.57 21.00 -0.61
N TYR A 176 -25.39 20.84 0.70
CA TYR A 176 -24.26 21.20 1.54
C TYR A 176 -23.12 22.03 0.91
N GLY A 177 -22.78 23.14 1.55
CA GLY A 177 -21.62 23.95 1.19
C GLY A 177 -21.08 24.71 2.38
N GLY A 178 -19.79 25.05 2.33
CA GLY A 178 -19.09 25.81 3.36
C GLY A 178 -18.32 26.97 2.78
N SER A 179 -17.90 27.86 3.67
CA SER A 179 -17.25 29.12 3.31
C SER A 179 -15.72 29.02 3.26
N THR A 180 -15.15 27.98 3.88
CA THR A 180 -13.70 27.75 3.93
C THR A 180 -13.31 26.29 3.68
N LEU A 181 -12.08 26.08 3.17
CA LEU A 181 -11.48 24.75 3.04
C LEU A 181 -11.33 24.08 4.42
N ALA A 182 -11.09 24.86 5.47
CA ALA A 182 -11.05 24.35 6.84
C ALA A 182 -12.39 23.73 7.27
N GLU A 183 -13.52 24.34 6.89
CA GLU A 183 -14.85 23.76 7.14
C GLU A 183 -15.07 22.49 6.31
N PHE A 184 -14.62 22.47 5.05
CA PHE A 184 -14.68 21.26 4.20
C PHE A 184 -13.90 20.09 4.82
N TYR A 185 -12.65 20.32 5.20
CA TYR A 185 -11.78 19.28 5.75
C TYR A 185 -12.15 18.87 7.18
N THR A 186 -12.76 19.77 7.95
CA THR A 186 -13.35 19.42 9.25
C THR A 186 -14.49 18.42 9.06
N GLN A 187 -15.38 18.65 8.08
CA GLN A 187 -16.49 17.75 7.76
C GLN A 187 -16.00 16.41 7.19
N LEU A 188 -14.95 16.43 6.36
CA LEU A 188 -14.32 15.21 5.85
C LEU A 188 -13.62 14.42 6.97
N GLY A 189 -12.86 15.09 7.82
CA GLY A 189 -12.18 14.47 8.97
C GLY A 189 -13.17 13.89 9.97
N GLU A 190 -14.31 14.57 10.20
CA GLU A 190 -15.45 14.02 10.95
C GLU A 190 -15.94 12.72 10.31
N ALA A 191 -16.20 12.72 9.00
CA ALA A 191 -16.66 11.54 8.27
C ALA A 191 -15.67 10.35 8.36
N VAL A 192 -14.37 10.60 8.22
CA VAL A 192 -13.32 9.57 8.35
C VAL A 192 -13.26 9.00 9.76
N SER A 193 -13.30 9.84 10.79
CA SER A 193 -13.37 9.39 12.18
C SER A 193 -14.61 8.55 12.45
N TYR A 194 -15.76 8.90 11.86
CA TYR A 194 -16.97 8.10 11.97
C TYR A 194 -16.84 6.74 11.25
N SER A 195 -16.25 6.68 10.05
CA SER A 195 -16.00 5.42 9.34
C SER A 195 -15.10 4.47 10.12
N ILE A 196 -14.04 5.00 10.74
CA ILE A 196 -13.12 4.22 11.58
C ILE A 196 -13.85 3.64 12.81
N MET A 197 -14.64 4.47 13.49
CA MET A 197 -15.44 4.03 14.64
C MET A 197 -16.55 3.05 14.22
N SER A 198 -17.07 3.20 13.01
CA SER A 198 -18.06 2.31 12.41
C SER A 198 -17.46 0.93 12.11
N PHE A 199 -16.24 0.83 11.61
CA PHE A 199 -15.64 -0.48 11.38
C PHE A 199 -15.34 -1.22 12.69
N ILE A 200 -14.73 -0.54 13.67
CA ILE A 200 -14.40 -1.11 14.99
C ILE A 200 -15.64 -1.73 15.66
N GLY A 201 -16.80 -1.07 15.52
CA GLY A 201 -18.05 -1.56 16.09
C GLY A 201 -18.81 -2.59 15.24
N SER A 202 -18.51 -2.71 13.94
CA SER A 202 -19.20 -3.65 13.03
C SER A 202 -18.74 -5.11 13.17
N SER A 203 -17.54 -5.32 13.72
CA SER A 203 -16.99 -6.65 13.99
C SER A 203 -17.37 -7.11 15.39
N ASP A 204 -18.42 -7.95 15.45
CA ASP A 204 -19.01 -8.51 16.67
C ASP A 204 -18.00 -9.07 17.70
N SER A 205 -16.80 -9.50 17.26
CA SER A 205 -15.76 -10.03 18.15
C SER A 205 -14.92 -8.97 18.87
N ILE A 206 -14.75 -7.78 18.30
CA ILE A 206 -13.91 -6.71 18.88
C ILE A 206 -14.67 -5.98 19.98
N VAL A 207 -15.94 -5.67 19.75
CA VAL A 207 -16.81 -5.02 20.72
C VAL A 207 -16.88 -5.86 22.00
N GLY A 208 -17.04 -7.18 21.87
CA GLY A 208 -16.97 -8.11 23.00
C GLY A 208 -15.65 -8.02 23.75
N GLN A 209 -14.51 -8.00 23.04
CA GLN A 209 -13.18 -7.91 23.66
C GLN A 209 -12.91 -6.56 24.34
N LEU A 210 -13.34 -5.44 23.75
CA LEU A 210 -13.16 -4.10 24.32
C LEU A 210 -14.04 -3.90 25.55
N LEU A 211 -15.28 -4.39 25.52
CA LEU A 211 -16.17 -4.38 26.68
C LEU A 211 -15.61 -5.28 27.80
N ASP A 212 -15.04 -6.45 27.48
CA ASP A 212 -14.35 -7.32 28.43
C ASP A 212 -13.11 -6.65 29.05
N GLN A 213 -12.48 -5.72 28.34
CA GLN A 213 -11.36 -4.88 28.81
C GLN A 213 -11.82 -3.62 29.55
N GLY A 214 -13.12 -3.40 29.72
CA GLY A 214 -13.70 -2.29 30.48
C GLY A 214 -13.85 -0.99 29.69
N ALA A 215 -13.87 -1.04 28.36
CA ALA A 215 -14.20 0.13 27.53
C ALA A 215 -15.64 0.61 27.81
N THR A 216 -15.82 1.93 27.87
CA THR A 216 -17.11 2.58 28.14
C THR A 216 -17.51 3.50 26.99
N SER A 217 -18.77 3.93 26.92
CA SER A 217 -19.22 4.96 25.98
C SER A 217 -18.35 6.23 26.03
N ALA A 218 -17.90 6.64 27.22
CA ALA A 218 -16.96 7.75 27.39
C ALA A 218 -15.56 7.47 26.83
N THR A 219 -15.10 6.22 26.89
CA THR A 219 -13.85 5.76 26.27
C THR A 219 -13.95 5.86 24.74
N PHE A 220 -15.06 5.39 24.16
CA PHE A 220 -15.31 5.49 22.71
C PHE A 220 -15.47 6.94 22.25
N GLY A 221 -16.17 7.79 23.01
CA GLY A 221 -16.27 9.24 22.71
C GLY A 221 -14.93 9.97 22.80
N SER A 222 -14.04 9.54 23.71
CA SER A 222 -12.68 10.08 23.78
C SER A 222 -11.82 9.62 22.60
N ALA A 223 -11.96 8.36 22.19
CA ALA A 223 -11.27 7.80 21.02
C ALA A 223 -11.70 8.50 19.72
N GLN A 224 -13.00 8.76 19.58
CA GLN A 224 -13.58 9.53 18.48
C GLN A 224 -13.00 10.95 18.42
N ALA A 225 -12.96 11.67 19.53
CA ALA A 225 -12.42 13.03 19.57
C ALA A 225 -10.90 13.07 19.28
N ALA A 226 -10.15 12.06 19.73
CA ALA A 226 -8.73 11.94 19.43
C ALA A 226 -8.48 11.59 17.96
N SER A 227 -9.27 10.68 17.40
CA SER A 227 -9.30 10.37 15.97
C SER A 227 -9.56 11.63 15.15
N GLN A 228 -10.57 12.43 15.53
CA GLN A 228 -10.95 13.65 14.82
C GLN A 228 -9.81 14.68 14.77
N ALA A 229 -9.12 14.87 15.90
CA ALA A 229 -7.99 15.80 15.99
C ALA A 229 -6.79 15.34 15.14
N ALA A 230 -6.44 14.04 15.22
CA ALA A 230 -5.31 13.49 14.49
C ALA A 230 -5.61 13.39 12.97
N ALA A 231 -6.82 13.02 12.58
CA ALA A 231 -7.27 13.00 11.20
C ALA A 231 -7.20 14.40 10.58
N THR A 232 -7.68 15.43 11.28
CA THR A 232 -7.60 16.82 10.81
C THR A 232 -6.14 17.26 10.55
N GLN A 233 -5.23 16.90 11.46
CA GLN A 233 -3.80 17.23 11.33
C GLN A 233 -3.13 16.45 10.21
N ALA A 234 -3.41 15.15 10.10
CA ALA A 234 -2.92 14.29 9.03
C ALA A 234 -3.38 14.80 7.67
N PHE A 235 -4.67 15.13 7.52
CA PHE A 235 -5.22 15.63 6.26
C PHE A 235 -4.67 16.97 5.84
N SER A 236 -4.49 17.91 6.78
CA SER A 236 -3.83 19.18 6.47
C SER A 236 -2.41 18.97 5.95
N THR A 237 -1.68 17.99 6.51
CA THR A 237 -0.30 17.71 6.15
C THR A 237 -0.20 16.95 4.81
N LEU A 238 -1.09 15.98 4.57
CA LEU A 238 -1.17 15.21 3.33
C LEU A 238 -1.62 16.07 2.13
N GLN A 239 -2.45 17.10 2.36
CA GLN A 239 -2.80 18.06 1.31
C GLN A 239 -1.60 18.90 0.85
N ASP A 240 -0.71 19.28 1.77
CA ASP A 240 0.51 20.00 1.42
C ASP A 240 1.43 19.15 0.54
N ILE A 241 1.45 17.82 0.76
CA ILE A 241 2.14 16.86 -0.11
C ILE A 241 1.52 16.83 -1.51
N GLY A 242 0.19 16.70 -1.64
CA GLY A 242 -0.47 16.71 -2.96
C GLY A 242 -0.25 18.02 -3.75
N ASN A 243 -0.15 19.15 -3.05
CA ASN A 243 0.21 20.44 -3.66
C ASN A 243 1.69 20.49 -4.08
N GLN A 244 2.59 19.89 -3.31
CA GLN A 244 4.03 19.78 -3.62
C GLN A 244 4.27 18.89 -4.85
N ILE A 245 3.64 17.71 -4.90
CA ILE A 245 3.70 16.78 -6.04
C ILE A 245 3.21 17.46 -7.32
N ARG A 246 2.07 18.15 -7.26
CA ARG A 246 1.50 18.89 -8.40
C ARG A 246 2.40 20.05 -8.87
N SER A 247 3.31 20.53 -8.04
CA SER A 247 4.19 21.66 -8.37
C SER A 247 5.52 21.26 -9.02
N GLN A 248 5.84 19.96 -9.10
CA GLN A 248 7.13 19.41 -9.61
C GLN A 248 8.39 20.04 -8.96
N ASP A 249 8.27 20.63 -7.77
CA ASP A 249 9.37 21.32 -7.08
C ASP A 249 10.12 20.32 -6.19
N GLY A 250 11.09 19.61 -6.75
CA GLY A 250 12.25 18.98 -6.06
C GLY A 250 11.97 18.29 -4.73
N THR A 251 10.79 17.69 -4.56
CA THR A 251 10.35 17.14 -3.29
C THR A 251 10.98 15.76 -3.13
N ASP A 252 11.74 15.55 -2.05
CA ASP A 252 12.38 14.27 -1.77
C ASP A 252 11.29 13.22 -1.47
N PRO A 253 11.13 12.18 -2.30
CA PRO A 253 10.11 11.17 -2.08
C PRO A 253 10.24 10.47 -0.71
N ALA A 254 11.46 10.34 -0.18
CA ALA A 254 11.69 9.82 1.18
C ALA A 254 11.17 10.77 2.27
N GLN A 255 11.15 12.08 2.01
CA GLN A 255 10.56 13.07 2.92
C GLN A 255 9.03 13.02 2.87
N ILE A 256 8.45 12.77 1.69
CA ILE A 256 7.00 12.57 1.51
C ILE A 256 6.57 11.31 2.28
N GLU A 257 7.25 10.19 2.06
CA GLU A 257 7.04 8.93 2.76
C GLU A 257 7.15 9.11 4.28
N ALA A 258 8.24 9.72 4.77
CA ALA A 258 8.45 9.94 6.19
C ALA A 258 7.37 10.84 6.82
N THR A 259 6.95 11.88 6.11
CA THR A 259 5.91 12.81 6.57
C THR A 259 4.58 12.09 6.70
N ALA A 260 4.19 11.37 5.66
CA ALA A 260 2.89 10.75 5.64
C ALA A 260 2.78 9.49 6.51
N THR A 261 3.84 8.68 6.55
CA THR A 261 4.00 7.60 7.55
C THR A 261 3.90 8.14 8.97
N ALA A 262 4.50 9.30 9.25
CA ALA A 262 4.39 9.94 10.57
C ALA A 262 2.94 10.37 10.87
N GLN A 263 2.23 10.97 9.91
CA GLN A 263 0.83 11.38 10.09
C GLN A 263 -0.12 10.19 10.27
N PHE A 264 0.10 9.11 9.53
CA PHE A 264 -0.65 7.86 9.70
C PHE A 264 -0.41 7.25 11.08
N ASN A 265 0.84 7.18 11.52
CA ASN A 265 1.20 6.71 12.85
C ASN A 265 0.64 7.61 13.97
N GLU A 266 0.55 8.93 13.75
CA GLU A 266 -0.08 9.86 14.69
C GLU A 266 -1.58 9.59 14.83
N LEU A 267 -2.30 9.38 13.72
CA LEU A 267 -3.71 8.97 13.72
C LEU A 267 -3.92 7.64 14.46
N PHE A 268 -3.11 6.64 14.12
CA PHE A 268 -3.17 5.33 14.75
C PHE A 268 -2.87 5.39 16.25
N THR A 269 -1.85 6.13 16.66
CA THR A 269 -1.46 6.30 18.07
C THR A 269 -2.55 7.04 18.86
N ALA A 270 -3.18 8.04 18.25
CA ALA A 270 -4.28 8.77 18.89
C ALA A 270 -5.45 7.85 19.26
N ILE A 271 -5.75 6.86 18.42
CA ILE A 271 -6.87 5.93 18.66
C ILE A 271 -6.45 4.78 19.57
N THR A 272 -5.34 4.11 19.28
CA THR A 272 -4.87 2.93 20.04
C THR A 272 -4.42 3.28 21.46
N SER A 273 -4.01 4.51 21.74
CA SER A 273 -3.71 4.97 23.11
C SER A 273 -4.95 5.01 24.02
N ILE A 274 -6.15 5.11 23.43
CA ILE A 274 -7.43 5.16 24.13
C ILE A 274 -8.14 3.79 24.06
N LEU A 275 -7.99 3.08 22.93
CA LEU A 275 -8.51 1.74 22.67
C LEU A 275 -7.36 0.78 22.29
N PRO A 276 -6.59 0.26 23.26
CA PRO A 276 -5.41 -0.57 22.93
C PRO A 276 -5.75 -1.90 22.25
N GLY A 277 -7.00 -2.37 22.37
CA GLY A 277 -7.46 -3.63 21.79
C GLY A 277 -7.88 -3.57 20.32
N VAL A 278 -7.79 -2.41 19.64
CA VAL A 278 -8.18 -2.26 18.22
C VAL A 278 -6.99 -2.18 17.24
N SER A 279 -5.77 -2.33 17.77
CA SER A 279 -4.53 -2.17 17.00
C SER A 279 -4.45 -3.11 15.79
N ASP A 280 -4.98 -4.32 15.91
CA ASP A 280 -4.86 -5.35 14.87
C ASP A 280 -5.86 -5.13 13.73
N GLU A 281 -6.99 -4.51 14.01
CA GLU A 281 -8.06 -4.29 13.01
C GLU A 281 -7.83 -3.05 12.16
N PHE A 282 -6.97 -2.17 12.63
CA PHE A 282 -6.40 -1.10 11.82
C PHE A 282 -5.39 -1.58 10.77
N ASN A 283 -4.93 -2.83 10.82
CA ASN A 283 -4.06 -3.37 9.78
C ASN A 283 -4.77 -3.49 8.43
N ASN A 284 -6.10 -3.45 8.38
CA ASN A 284 -6.87 -3.50 7.12
C ASN A 284 -7.22 -2.10 6.57
N PHE A 285 -6.79 -1.04 7.23
CA PHE A 285 -7.21 0.33 6.93
C PHE A 285 -6.46 0.91 5.73
N ILE A 286 -7.20 1.25 4.69
CA ILE A 286 -6.74 1.94 3.47
C ILE A 286 -7.25 3.38 3.51
N LEU A 287 -6.37 4.30 3.14
CA LEU A 287 -6.61 5.73 3.13
C LEU A 287 -6.10 6.37 1.84
N GLY A 288 -6.93 7.08 1.10
CA GLY A 288 -6.46 7.77 -0.10
C GLY A 288 -7.42 8.80 -0.66
N SER A 289 -7.03 9.44 -1.75
CA SER A 289 -7.89 10.30 -2.54
C SER A 289 -7.75 9.95 -3.99
N ARG A 290 -8.90 9.87 -4.66
CA ARG A 290 -8.92 10.03 -6.11
C ARG A 290 -8.84 11.51 -6.44
N ASN A 291 -8.05 11.95 -7.42
CA ASN A 291 -7.89 13.39 -7.73
C ASN A 291 -8.79 13.84 -8.88
N SER A 292 -9.35 12.88 -9.62
CA SER A 292 -10.40 13.05 -10.64
C SER A 292 -11.75 13.48 -10.06
N ASP A 293 -12.00 13.04 -8.84
CA ASP A 293 -13.23 13.15 -8.06
C ASP A 293 -12.75 13.22 -6.61
N PRO A 294 -13.01 14.32 -5.85
CA PRO A 294 -12.55 14.46 -4.47
C PRO A 294 -13.27 13.50 -3.49
N SER A 295 -13.61 12.29 -3.95
CA SER A 295 -13.95 11.14 -3.14
C SER A 295 -12.69 10.70 -2.39
N PHE A 296 -12.62 11.14 -1.15
CA PHE A 296 -11.73 10.59 -0.17
C PHE A 296 -12.11 9.14 0.11
N ILE A 297 -11.18 8.21 -0.02
CA ILE A 297 -11.42 6.78 0.18
C ILE A 297 -10.89 6.38 1.54
N VAL A 298 -11.81 5.83 2.34
CA VAL A 298 -11.53 5.05 3.53
C VAL A 298 -12.10 3.67 3.28
N SER A 299 -11.24 2.66 3.16
CA SER A 299 -11.66 1.27 2.97
C SER A 299 -11.03 0.39 4.02
N MET A 300 -11.79 -0.57 4.53
CA MET A 300 -11.30 -1.59 5.46
C MET A 300 -11.58 -3.01 4.93
N ASP A 301 -12.14 -3.11 3.72
CA ASP A 301 -12.49 -4.35 3.03
C ASP A 301 -11.43 -4.78 1.99
N GLY A 302 -10.37 -3.99 1.82
CA GLY A 302 -9.19 -4.32 1.01
C GLY A 302 -9.31 -4.11 -0.51
N ASP A 303 -10.51 -4.03 -1.07
CA ASP A 303 -10.72 -3.84 -2.52
C ASP A 303 -10.87 -2.36 -2.88
N VAL A 304 -9.75 -1.71 -3.25
CA VAL A 304 -9.73 -0.35 -3.79
C VAL A 304 -8.86 -0.33 -5.05
N ASN A 305 -9.31 0.35 -6.09
CA ASN A 305 -8.51 0.72 -7.27
C ASN A 305 -8.46 2.25 -7.40
N GLY A 306 -7.50 2.76 -8.16
CA GLY A 306 -7.40 4.16 -8.55
C GLY A 306 -8.41 4.56 -9.62
N SER A 307 -8.22 5.75 -10.16
CA SER A 307 -9.11 6.47 -11.07
C SER A 307 -8.45 6.75 -12.41
N GLU A 308 -9.08 7.53 -13.27
CA GLU A 308 -8.46 7.95 -14.54
C GLU A 308 -7.60 9.23 -14.38
N HIS A 309 -7.34 9.68 -13.15
CA HIS A 309 -6.47 10.83 -12.86
C HIS A 309 -5.53 10.47 -11.70
N GLY A 310 -4.43 11.22 -11.55
CA GLY A 310 -3.39 10.90 -10.58
C GLY A 310 -3.82 11.00 -9.12
N ASP A 311 -3.78 9.87 -8.43
CA ASP A 311 -4.31 9.58 -7.11
C ASP A 311 -3.21 9.47 -6.05
N TRP A 312 -3.61 9.37 -4.78
CA TRP A 312 -2.68 8.92 -3.73
C TRP A 312 -3.36 7.97 -2.76
N PHE A 313 -2.67 6.89 -2.39
CA PHE A 313 -3.18 5.85 -1.50
C PHE A 313 -2.12 5.35 -0.52
N TYR A 314 -2.49 5.29 0.75
CA TYR A 314 -1.90 4.44 1.78
C TYR A 314 -2.76 3.20 1.85
N LEU A 315 -2.18 2.07 1.51
CA LEU A 315 -2.85 0.80 1.60
C LEU A 315 -2.78 0.27 3.03
N SER A 316 -3.22 -0.96 3.20
CA SER A 316 -3.33 -1.58 4.50
C SER A 316 -1.97 -2.14 4.92
N LYS A 317 -1.81 -2.61 6.16
CA LYS A 317 -0.62 -3.36 6.59
C LYS A 317 -0.68 -4.85 6.26
N ALA A 318 -1.65 -5.25 5.44
CA ALA A 318 -1.82 -6.60 4.95
C ALA A 318 -1.50 -6.63 3.47
N ASN A 319 -1.21 -7.81 2.93
CA ASN A 319 -0.93 -7.98 1.50
C ASN A 319 -2.04 -7.37 0.62
N ASN A 320 -1.65 -6.40 -0.18
CA ASN A 320 -2.55 -5.65 -1.03
C ASN A 320 -2.37 -6.00 -2.52
N ILE A 321 -3.47 -5.85 -3.26
CA ILE A 321 -3.46 -5.85 -4.72
C ILE A 321 -4.13 -4.55 -5.10
N PHE A 322 -3.40 -3.65 -5.75
CA PHE A 322 -3.89 -2.31 -6.08
C PHE A 322 -3.47 -1.91 -7.49
N ASP A 323 -4.38 -1.27 -8.21
CA ASP A 323 -4.17 -0.74 -9.55
C ASP A 323 -4.56 0.75 -9.57
N GLY A 324 -3.59 1.64 -9.78
CA GLY A 324 -3.75 3.09 -9.86
C GLY A 324 -4.49 3.59 -11.11
N ALA A 325 -4.46 2.80 -12.18
CA ALA A 325 -5.10 3.04 -13.47
C ALA A 325 -4.46 4.16 -14.33
N GLU A 326 -5.06 5.34 -14.50
CA GLU A 326 -4.46 6.40 -15.33
C GLU A 326 -4.15 7.64 -14.48
N GLY A 327 -3.09 8.35 -14.84
CA GLY A 327 -2.67 9.59 -14.20
C GLY A 327 -1.55 9.37 -13.18
N ALA A 328 -0.78 10.42 -12.91
CA ALA A 328 0.38 10.35 -12.02
C ALA A 328 0.01 10.04 -10.56
N ASP A 329 0.18 8.78 -10.17
CA ASP A 329 -0.23 8.19 -8.91
C ASP A 329 0.88 8.17 -7.85
N LEU A 330 0.48 8.13 -6.59
CA LEU A 330 1.36 7.95 -5.43
C LEU A 330 0.83 6.85 -4.51
N LEU A 331 1.47 5.68 -4.52
CA LEU A 331 0.99 4.47 -3.85
C LEU A 331 1.96 4.00 -2.75
N PHE A 332 1.43 3.70 -1.56
CA PHE A 332 2.19 3.17 -0.42
C PHE A 332 1.59 1.86 0.08
N GLY A 333 2.32 0.76 -0.03
CA GLY A 333 1.94 -0.59 0.45
C GLY A 333 2.05 -0.77 1.96
N LEU A 334 3.01 -0.10 2.62
CA LEU A 334 3.27 -0.16 4.06
C LEU A 334 3.89 -1.48 4.55
N GLU A 335 3.09 -2.43 5.01
CA GLU A 335 3.54 -3.75 5.48
C GLU A 335 2.77 -4.81 4.71
N GLY A 336 3.38 -5.97 4.47
CA GLY A 336 2.75 -7.05 3.72
C GLY A 336 3.50 -7.33 2.44
N ASN A 337 3.10 -8.39 1.73
CA ASN A 337 3.65 -8.67 0.41
C ASN A 337 2.65 -8.14 -0.63
N ASP A 338 2.93 -6.96 -1.15
CA ASP A 338 2.01 -6.19 -1.96
C ASP A 338 2.22 -6.40 -3.46
N SER A 339 1.16 -6.18 -4.23
CA SER A 339 1.16 -6.18 -5.68
C SER A 339 0.57 -4.85 -6.15
N LEU A 340 1.45 -3.89 -6.44
CA LEU A 340 1.08 -2.51 -6.78
C LEU A 340 1.29 -2.26 -8.28
N SER A 341 0.30 -1.67 -8.93
CA SER A 341 0.38 -1.19 -10.30
C SER A 341 0.08 0.31 -10.33
N GLY A 342 0.96 1.12 -10.91
CA GLY A 342 0.76 2.56 -11.13
C GLY A 342 -0.22 2.76 -12.28
N GLY A 343 0.17 2.33 -13.48
CA GLY A 343 -0.74 2.21 -14.61
C GLY A 343 -0.29 3.06 -15.79
N SER A 344 -0.76 4.27 -15.95
CA SER A 344 -0.33 5.18 -17.03
C SER A 344 0.00 6.56 -16.49
N ASP A 345 0.97 7.23 -17.13
CA ASP A 345 1.63 8.45 -16.66
C ASP A 345 2.71 8.16 -15.61
N ALA A 346 3.36 9.21 -15.09
CA ALA A 346 4.52 9.06 -14.21
C ALA A 346 4.10 8.84 -12.75
N ASP A 347 4.30 7.61 -12.27
CA ASP A 347 3.83 7.12 -10.99
C ASP A 347 4.95 6.97 -9.95
N GLN A 348 4.57 6.95 -8.67
CA GLN A 348 5.48 6.71 -7.56
C GLN A 348 4.93 5.60 -6.68
N LEU A 349 5.61 4.45 -6.64
CA LEU A 349 5.20 3.25 -5.92
C LEU A 349 6.21 2.93 -4.81
N PHE A 350 5.70 2.77 -3.60
CA PHE A 350 6.46 2.38 -2.42
C PHE A 350 5.87 1.08 -1.87
N GLY A 351 6.61 -0.02 -1.94
CA GLY A 351 6.21 -1.33 -1.38
C GLY A 351 6.16 -1.27 0.15
N GLY A 352 7.30 -1.07 0.79
CA GLY A 352 7.40 -0.89 2.24
C GLY A 352 8.12 -2.07 2.89
N LEU A 353 7.47 -2.75 3.84
CA LEU A 353 7.99 -3.96 4.47
C LEU A 353 7.34 -5.20 3.87
N GLY A 354 8.13 -6.16 3.41
CA GLY A 354 7.64 -7.43 2.85
C GLY A 354 8.26 -7.70 1.50
N ASP A 355 7.86 -8.78 0.85
CA ASP A 355 8.34 -9.09 -0.51
C ASP A 355 7.32 -8.58 -1.53
N ASP A 356 7.60 -7.43 -2.14
CA ASP A 356 6.65 -6.67 -2.95
C ASP A 356 6.84 -6.88 -4.46
N MET A 357 5.74 -6.73 -5.21
CA MET A 357 5.70 -6.70 -6.66
C MET A 357 5.21 -5.32 -7.13
N LEU A 358 6.09 -4.53 -7.74
CA LEU A 358 5.80 -3.17 -8.20
C LEU A 358 5.81 -3.09 -9.73
N ASN A 359 4.71 -2.66 -10.34
CA ASN A 359 4.59 -2.41 -11.76
C ASN A 359 4.34 -0.91 -11.96
N GLY A 360 5.32 -0.16 -12.46
CA GLY A 360 5.14 1.27 -12.77
C GLY A 360 4.04 1.48 -13.81
N GLY A 361 4.10 0.71 -14.90
CA GLY A 361 3.15 0.82 -16.00
C GLY A 361 3.75 1.65 -17.13
N PHE A 362 2.95 2.47 -17.81
CA PHE A 362 3.40 3.35 -18.87
C PHE A 362 3.83 4.70 -18.29
N GLY A 363 5.11 5.05 -18.32
CA GLY A 363 5.52 6.32 -17.76
C GLY A 363 7.00 6.35 -17.48
N ASP A 364 7.47 7.45 -16.89
CA ASP A 364 8.77 7.47 -16.24
C ASP A 364 8.48 7.40 -14.73
N ASP A 365 8.59 6.20 -14.15
CA ASP A 365 8.09 5.93 -12.80
C ASP A 365 9.21 5.92 -11.74
N ALA A 366 8.85 6.01 -10.47
CA ALA A 366 9.75 5.77 -9.36
C ALA A 366 9.25 4.61 -8.50
N LEU A 367 10.03 3.52 -8.48
CA LEU A 367 9.69 2.29 -7.77
C LEU A 367 10.66 2.08 -6.61
N SER A 368 10.11 2.02 -5.40
CA SER A 368 10.84 1.76 -4.16
C SER A 368 10.30 0.49 -3.50
N GLY A 369 11.07 -0.61 -3.54
CA GLY A 369 10.67 -1.87 -2.90
C GLY A 369 10.61 -1.74 -1.39
N GLY A 370 11.72 -1.32 -0.78
CA GLY A 370 11.80 -1.08 0.66
C GLY A 370 12.61 -2.14 1.37
N LEU A 371 12.06 -2.76 2.42
CA LEU A 371 12.70 -3.87 3.13
C LEU A 371 12.04 -5.19 2.74
N GLY A 372 12.82 -6.05 2.09
CA GLY A 372 12.40 -7.40 1.74
C GLY A 372 13.17 -7.89 0.55
N ASN A 373 12.58 -8.79 -0.22
CA ASN A 373 13.09 -9.18 -1.53
C ASN A 373 12.07 -8.82 -2.60
N ASP A 374 12.27 -7.64 -3.19
CA ASP A 374 11.28 -6.94 -3.99
C ASP A 374 11.51 -7.15 -5.49
N SER A 375 10.42 -7.03 -6.27
CA SER A 375 10.40 -7.26 -7.71
C SER A 375 9.74 -6.11 -8.46
N ALA A 376 10.46 -5.46 -9.36
CA ALA A 376 9.87 -4.56 -10.35
C ALA A 376 9.41 -5.37 -11.58
N VAL A 377 8.20 -5.13 -12.07
CA VAL A 377 7.56 -5.87 -13.15
C VAL A 377 7.44 -4.99 -14.39
N PHE A 378 7.81 -5.54 -15.55
CA PHE A 378 7.86 -4.83 -16.84
C PHE A 378 7.08 -5.59 -17.92
N THR A 379 6.45 -4.84 -18.83
CA THR A 379 5.51 -5.39 -19.82
C THR A 379 6.22 -6.03 -21.03
N GLY A 380 7.47 -5.67 -21.28
CA GLY A 380 8.27 -6.11 -22.42
C GLY A 380 9.18 -7.29 -22.11
N ASN A 381 9.78 -7.84 -23.17
CA ASN A 381 10.85 -8.83 -23.03
C ASN A 381 12.12 -8.14 -22.54
N GLN A 382 12.99 -8.88 -21.85
CA GLN A 382 14.25 -8.34 -21.32
C GLN A 382 15.08 -7.61 -22.40
N SER A 383 15.08 -8.09 -23.65
CA SER A 383 15.80 -7.47 -24.77
C SER A 383 15.26 -6.10 -25.22
N ASN A 384 14.17 -5.60 -24.64
CA ASN A 384 13.65 -4.26 -24.91
C ASN A 384 14.29 -3.18 -24.01
N TYR A 385 14.99 -3.58 -22.94
CA TYR A 385 15.38 -2.68 -21.86
C TYR A 385 16.88 -2.40 -21.78
N THR A 386 17.24 -1.19 -21.35
CA THR A 386 18.57 -0.83 -20.86
C THR A 386 18.49 -0.67 -19.34
N LEU A 387 19.31 -1.40 -18.60
CA LEU A 387 19.52 -1.21 -17.16
C LEU A 387 20.79 -0.38 -16.95
N THR A 388 20.70 0.71 -16.20
CA THR A 388 21.85 1.56 -15.90
C THR A 388 22.05 1.62 -14.39
N PHE A 389 23.21 1.15 -13.93
CA PHE A 389 23.67 1.32 -12.56
C PHE A 389 24.48 2.61 -12.46
N SER A 390 24.21 3.42 -11.43
CA SER A 390 25.01 4.61 -11.17
C SER A 390 25.08 4.92 -9.68
N LYS A 391 26.03 5.75 -9.28
CA LYS A 391 26.09 6.28 -7.91
C LYS A 391 24.89 7.18 -7.55
N ALA A 392 24.16 7.67 -8.55
CA ALA A 392 22.96 8.49 -8.35
C ALA A 392 21.69 7.64 -8.18
N GLY A 393 21.75 6.35 -8.51
CA GLY A 393 20.60 5.45 -8.52
C GLY A 393 20.66 4.46 -9.68
N THR A 394 19.78 3.47 -9.63
CA THR A 394 19.57 2.50 -10.70
C THR A 394 18.36 2.95 -11.52
N THR A 395 18.48 2.92 -12.85
CA THR A 395 17.36 3.18 -13.74
C THR A 395 17.22 2.07 -14.75
N ILE A 396 16.00 1.82 -15.20
CA ILE A 396 15.71 0.91 -16.31
C ILE A 396 14.92 1.67 -17.35
N THR A 397 15.21 1.45 -18.63
CA THR A 397 14.57 2.17 -19.73
C THR A 397 14.07 1.20 -20.77
N ASP A 398 12.76 1.22 -21.03
CA ASP A 398 12.16 0.60 -22.20
C ASP A 398 12.47 1.42 -23.45
N ARG A 399 13.12 0.79 -24.42
CA ARG A 399 13.47 1.46 -25.68
C ARG A 399 12.30 1.54 -26.66
N ARG A 400 11.17 0.88 -26.37
CA ARG A 400 9.94 0.93 -27.18
C ARG A 400 9.19 2.21 -26.86
N ALA A 401 8.73 2.91 -27.90
CA ALA A 401 8.05 4.19 -27.72
C ALA A 401 6.69 4.05 -27.01
N GLY A 402 6.49 4.85 -25.95
CA GLY A 402 5.23 4.93 -25.20
C GLY A 402 4.85 3.60 -24.51
N GLN A 403 5.86 2.83 -24.09
CA GLN A 403 5.71 1.67 -23.21
C GLN A 403 6.12 2.09 -21.79
N ASP A 404 6.87 1.25 -21.07
CA ASP A 404 7.22 1.44 -19.66
C ASP A 404 8.24 2.58 -19.40
N GLY A 405 8.50 3.45 -20.38
CA GLY A 405 9.42 4.60 -20.27
C GLY A 405 10.73 4.34 -19.54
N THR A 406 11.14 5.29 -18.68
CA THR A 406 12.37 5.23 -17.88
C THR A 406 12.05 5.27 -16.38
N ASP A 407 12.23 4.13 -15.71
CA ASP A 407 11.91 3.99 -14.29
C ASP A 407 13.16 4.08 -13.40
N ALA A 408 13.02 4.77 -12.28
CA ALA A 408 14.00 4.82 -11.20
C ALA A 408 13.72 3.72 -10.17
N LEU A 409 14.75 2.93 -9.83
CA LEU A 409 14.62 1.78 -8.94
C LEU A 409 15.43 1.99 -7.65
N VAL A 410 14.78 1.81 -6.51
CA VAL A 410 15.40 1.88 -5.18
C VAL A 410 14.97 0.67 -4.36
N GLY A 411 15.93 -0.04 -3.75
CA GLY A 411 15.63 -1.22 -2.93
C GLY A 411 14.83 -2.28 -3.70
N ILE A 412 15.21 -2.55 -4.95
CA ILE A 412 14.64 -3.62 -5.78
C ILE A 412 15.73 -4.65 -5.99
N GLU A 413 15.43 -5.93 -5.76
CA GLU A 413 16.38 -7.03 -5.94
C GLU A 413 16.19 -7.72 -7.29
N ASN A 414 14.95 -7.74 -7.81
CA ASN A 414 14.58 -8.51 -9.00
C ASN A 414 13.83 -7.66 -10.03
N LEU A 415 14.09 -7.95 -11.30
CA LEU A 415 13.33 -7.42 -12.43
C LEU A 415 12.59 -8.58 -13.10
N GLN A 416 11.28 -8.47 -13.23
CA GLN A 416 10.43 -9.45 -13.89
C GLN A 416 9.98 -8.89 -15.24
N PHE A 417 10.57 -9.41 -16.32
CA PHE A 417 10.17 -9.10 -17.69
C PHE A 417 9.10 -10.08 -18.18
N ALA A 418 8.50 -9.81 -19.33
CA ALA A 418 7.50 -10.70 -19.94
C ALA A 418 8.02 -12.11 -20.27
N ASP A 419 9.31 -12.25 -20.53
CA ASP A 419 9.94 -13.51 -20.97
C ASP A 419 10.94 -14.11 -19.96
N SER A 420 11.35 -13.35 -18.95
CA SER A 420 12.45 -13.74 -18.08
C SER A 420 12.47 -12.93 -16.78
N ALA A 421 13.27 -13.38 -15.82
CA ALA A 421 13.57 -12.63 -14.59
C ALA A 421 15.07 -12.32 -14.52
N PHE A 422 15.42 -11.24 -13.84
CA PHE A 422 16.80 -10.80 -13.67
C PHE A 422 17.06 -10.29 -12.26
N ASP A 423 18.03 -10.91 -11.58
CA ASP A 423 18.49 -10.51 -10.25
C ASP A 423 19.50 -9.36 -10.37
N ILE A 424 19.14 -8.17 -9.89
CA ILE A 424 20.03 -7.01 -9.83
C ILE A 424 20.79 -6.92 -8.51
N GLY A 425 20.29 -7.54 -7.43
CA GLY A 425 20.93 -7.55 -6.12
C GLY A 425 22.33 -8.15 -6.14
N ILE A 426 22.57 -9.19 -6.96
CA ILE A 426 23.91 -9.78 -7.11
C ILE A 426 24.86 -9.01 -8.04
N ARG A 427 24.47 -7.82 -8.53
CA ARG A 427 25.18 -7.02 -9.55
C ARG A 427 25.32 -5.54 -9.23
N SER A 428 24.54 -5.00 -8.27
CA SER A 428 24.53 -3.57 -7.95
C SER A 428 25.80 -3.08 -7.26
N GLY A 429 26.52 -3.94 -6.51
CA GLY A 429 27.75 -3.56 -5.78
C GLY A 429 28.89 -2.99 -6.65
N ALA A 430 28.80 -3.08 -7.98
CA ALA A 430 29.74 -2.40 -8.88
C ALA A 430 29.77 -0.87 -8.67
N THR A 431 28.67 -0.25 -8.19
CA THR A 431 28.60 1.21 -7.96
C THR A 431 29.47 1.69 -6.81
N ASP A 432 29.81 0.81 -5.87
CA ASP A 432 30.56 1.14 -4.66
C ASP A 432 32.07 0.95 -4.80
N LEU A 433 32.52 0.31 -5.89
CA LEU A 433 33.93 0.15 -6.20
C LEU A 433 34.60 1.46 -6.63
N SER A 434 35.92 1.53 -6.44
CA SER A 434 36.74 2.54 -7.09
C SER A 434 36.94 2.19 -8.58
N ALA A 435 37.19 3.20 -9.42
CA ALA A 435 37.50 2.98 -10.84
C ALA A 435 38.68 2.01 -11.03
N ALA A 436 39.68 2.06 -10.13
CA ALA A 436 40.84 1.19 -10.18
C ALA A 436 40.51 -0.27 -9.84
N ASP A 437 39.65 -0.49 -8.84
CA ASP A 437 39.23 -1.84 -8.44
C ASP A 437 38.31 -2.46 -9.50
N PHE A 438 37.39 -1.67 -10.07
CA PHE A 438 36.56 -2.10 -11.19
C PHE A 438 37.40 -2.48 -12.42
N ALA A 439 38.35 -1.63 -12.79
CA ALA A 439 39.28 -1.91 -13.90
C ALA A 439 40.13 -3.17 -13.64
N ALA A 440 40.54 -3.43 -12.39
CA ALA A 440 41.28 -4.65 -12.04
C ALA A 440 40.46 -5.93 -12.27
N ILE A 441 39.14 -5.91 -12.07
CA ILE A 441 38.27 -7.04 -12.41
C ILE A 441 38.13 -7.20 -13.92
N ALA A 442 37.95 -6.10 -14.67
CA ALA A 442 37.90 -6.15 -16.13
C ALA A 442 39.20 -6.71 -16.73
N GLU A 443 40.37 -6.27 -16.24
CA GLU A 443 41.68 -6.79 -16.57
C GLU A 443 41.78 -8.30 -16.33
N LEU A 444 41.37 -8.75 -15.14
CA LEU A 444 41.40 -10.15 -14.77
C LEU A 444 40.50 -10.99 -15.67
N TYR A 445 39.31 -10.49 -15.99
CA TYR A 445 38.37 -11.15 -16.88
C TYR A 445 38.97 -11.36 -18.27
N ILE A 446 39.49 -10.29 -18.87
CA ILE A 446 40.12 -10.34 -20.20
C ILE A 446 41.30 -11.32 -20.19
N ALA A 447 42.14 -11.30 -19.16
CA ALA A 447 43.32 -12.15 -19.08
C ALA A 447 43.00 -13.65 -18.97
N TYR A 448 41.89 -14.03 -18.32
CA TYR A 448 41.51 -15.44 -18.18
C TYR A 448 40.73 -15.95 -19.38
N PHE A 449 39.81 -15.15 -19.91
CA PHE A 449 38.89 -15.60 -20.96
C PHE A 449 39.36 -15.26 -22.39
N ASP A 450 40.32 -14.34 -22.55
CA ASP A 450 40.82 -13.82 -23.84
C ASP A 450 39.72 -13.21 -24.73
N ARG A 451 38.82 -12.46 -24.10
CA ARG A 451 37.73 -11.74 -24.77
C ARG A 451 37.25 -10.56 -23.93
N ALA A 452 36.39 -9.72 -24.49
CA ALA A 452 35.80 -8.63 -23.73
C ALA A 452 34.93 -9.20 -22.61
N PRO A 453 34.82 -8.55 -21.45
CA PRO A 453 33.86 -8.97 -20.45
C PRO A 453 32.44 -8.83 -21.00
N ALA A 454 31.56 -9.79 -20.75
CA ALA A 454 30.13 -9.54 -20.92
C ALA A 454 29.65 -8.69 -19.74
N SER A 455 28.86 -7.64 -19.95
CA SER A 455 28.45 -6.74 -18.87
C SER A 455 27.78 -7.50 -17.71
N LYS A 456 26.84 -8.40 -18.01
CA LYS A 456 26.19 -9.29 -17.01
C LYS A 456 27.18 -10.01 -16.09
N GLY A 457 28.28 -10.49 -16.64
CA GLY A 457 29.31 -11.21 -15.91
C GLY A 457 30.29 -10.29 -15.19
N LEU A 458 30.65 -9.17 -15.81
CA LEU A 458 31.53 -8.17 -15.21
C LEU A 458 30.92 -7.58 -13.94
N MET A 459 29.65 -7.17 -14.00
CA MET A 459 28.94 -6.61 -12.84
C MET A 459 28.82 -7.62 -11.70
N TYR A 460 28.54 -8.90 -12.01
CA TYR A 460 28.51 -9.96 -10.99
C TYR A 460 29.84 -10.07 -10.24
N TRP A 461 30.98 -10.07 -10.94
CA TRP A 461 32.29 -10.21 -10.32
C TRP A 461 32.76 -8.93 -9.62
N ALA A 462 32.34 -7.76 -10.12
CA ALA A 462 32.51 -6.50 -9.42
C ALA A 462 31.79 -6.53 -8.06
N THR A 463 30.54 -7.00 -8.00
CA THR A 463 29.82 -7.17 -6.73
C THR A 463 30.51 -8.18 -5.82
N ARG A 464 31.04 -9.31 -6.33
CA ARG A 464 31.81 -10.24 -5.48
C ARG A 464 33.06 -9.61 -4.86
N LEU A 465 33.75 -8.73 -5.60
CA LEU A 465 34.90 -8.01 -5.07
C LEU A 465 34.47 -7.03 -3.96
N GLU A 466 33.35 -6.33 -4.17
CA GLU A 466 32.75 -5.43 -3.17
C GLU A 466 32.33 -6.19 -1.91
N ASP A 467 31.70 -7.36 -2.08
CA ASP A 467 31.32 -8.31 -1.00
C ASP A 467 32.55 -8.85 -0.21
N GLY A 468 33.78 -8.55 -0.65
CA GLY A 468 35.02 -8.85 0.04
C GLY A 468 35.83 -10.01 -0.55
N MET A 469 35.42 -10.59 -1.68
CA MET A 469 36.19 -11.62 -2.36
C MET A 469 37.47 -11.03 -2.96
N THR A 470 38.62 -11.63 -2.66
CA THR A 470 39.91 -11.10 -3.12
C THR A 470 40.19 -11.46 -4.59
N LEU A 471 41.00 -10.66 -5.30
CA LEU A 471 41.40 -10.97 -6.68
C LEU A 471 42.00 -12.38 -6.85
N PRO A 472 42.84 -12.92 -5.93
CA PRO A 472 43.29 -14.32 -6.01
C PRO A 472 42.15 -15.34 -5.92
N GLU A 473 41.13 -15.11 -5.09
CA GLU A 473 39.97 -16.02 -4.99
C GLU A 473 39.12 -15.97 -6.26
N ILE A 474 38.96 -14.77 -6.84
CA ILE A 474 38.26 -14.58 -8.12
C ILE A 474 39.05 -15.27 -9.25
N ALA A 475 40.38 -15.13 -9.27
CA ALA A 475 41.27 -15.80 -10.21
C ALA A 475 41.14 -17.34 -10.15
N GLU A 476 41.13 -17.91 -8.93
CA GLU A 476 40.85 -19.34 -8.72
C GLU A 476 39.49 -19.74 -9.29
N SER A 477 38.47 -18.90 -9.08
CA SER A 477 37.12 -19.13 -9.61
C SER A 477 37.03 -19.01 -11.13
N PHE A 478 37.80 -18.11 -11.75
CA PHE A 478 37.86 -17.93 -13.20
C PHE A 478 38.56 -19.11 -13.87
N PHE A 479 39.63 -19.61 -13.25
CA PHE A 479 40.43 -20.69 -13.83
C PHE A 479 39.61 -21.96 -14.08
N VAL A 480 38.69 -22.29 -13.17
CA VAL A 480 37.84 -23.49 -13.26
C VAL A 480 36.60 -23.31 -14.13
N GLN A 481 36.33 -22.11 -14.63
CA GLN A 481 35.17 -21.89 -15.51
C GLN A 481 35.33 -22.70 -16.81
N PRO A 482 34.24 -23.29 -17.34
CA PRO A 482 34.27 -24.02 -18.62
C PRO A 482 34.83 -23.21 -19.78
N GLU A 483 34.73 -21.89 -19.68
CA GLU A 483 35.27 -20.99 -20.67
C GLU A 483 36.80 -20.90 -20.63
N THR A 484 37.41 -20.60 -19.49
CA THR A 484 38.88 -20.59 -19.36
C THR A 484 39.48 -21.94 -19.73
N GLN A 485 38.83 -23.03 -19.30
CA GLN A 485 39.23 -24.38 -19.67
C GLN A 485 39.18 -24.61 -21.18
N ARG A 486 38.27 -23.95 -21.91
CA ARG A 486 38.20 -24.00 -23.37
C ARG A 486 39.32 -23.18 -24.02
N THR A 487 39.55 -21.95 -23.54
CA THR A 487 40.62 -21.06 -24.01
C THR A 487 41.99 -21.75 -23.92
N TYR A 488 42.24 -22.48 -22.84
CA TYR A 488 43.52 -23.17 -22.61
C TYR A 488 43.45 -24.70 -22.75
N ALA A 489 42.39 -25.25 -23.36
CA ALA A 489 42.14 -26.70 -23.42
C ALA A 489 43.30 -27.51 -24.01
N SER A 490 44.04 -26.93 -24.95
CA SER A 490 45.19 -27.60 -25.59
C SER A 490 46.38 -27.81 -24.65
N PHE A 491 46.37 -27.17 -23.48
CA PHE A 491 47.48 -27.14 -22.53
C PHE A 491 47.08 -27.66 -21.14
N LEU A 492 45.81 -28.02 -20.94
CA LEU A 492 45.27 -28.58 -19.71
C LEU A 492 44.74 -30.01 -19.95
N ASN A 493 44.76 -30.86 -18.93
CA ASN A 493 44.04 -32.14 -18.95
C ASN A 493 42.60 -31.98 -18.44
N GLU A 494 41.83 -33.07 -18.43
CA GLU A 494 40.44 -33.10 -17.93
C GLU A 494 40.30 -32.67 -16.46
N ASP A 495 41.36 -32.80 -15.67
CA ASP A 495 41.41 -32.39 -14.26
C ASP A 495 41.87 -30.92 -14.08
N GLY A 496 42.05 -30.17 -15.18
CA GLY A 496 42.52 -28.78 -15.15
C GLY A 496 44.02 -28.61 -14.87
N ASN A 497 44.80 -29.70 -14.85
CA ASN A 497 46.24 -29.66 -14.64
C ASN A 497 46.97 -29.40 -15.96
N ILE A 498 48.05 -28.63 -15.89
CA ILE A 498 48.88 -28.30 -17.06
C ILE A 498 49.57 -29.57 -17.61
N ILE A 499 49.41 -29.83 -18.91
CA ILE A 499 50.08 -30.92 -19.64
C ILE A 499 51.33 -30.46 -20.40
N ASP A 500 51.42 -29.17 -20.72
CA ASP A 500 52.61 -28.54 -21.30
C ASP A 500 52.80 -27.12 -20.73
N THR A 501 53.66 -27.01 -19.71
CA THR A 501 53.94 -25.75 -19.00
C THR A 501 54.53 -24.68 -19.92
N THR A 502 55.35 -25.06 -20.91
CA THR A 502 55.97 -24.07 -21.79
C THR A 502 54.91 -23.49 -22.73
N ALA A 503 54.11 -24.35 -23.35
CA ALA A 503 53.05 -23.91 -24.25
C ALA A 503 51.96 -23.10 -23.52
N PHE A 504 51.59 -23.52 -22.30
CA PHE A 504 50.66 -22.77 -21.45
C PHE A 504 51.18 -21.37 -21.12
N VAL A 505 52.43 -21.25 -20.64
CA VAL A 505 53.03 -19.94 -20.32
C VAL A 505 53.11 -19.04 -21.56
N THR A 506 53.51 -19.59 -22.71
CA THR A 506 53.54 -18.83 -23.98
C THR A 506 52.13 -18.35 -24.37
N ALA A 507 51.11 -19.20 -24.29
CA ALA A 507 49.74 -18.84 -24.61
C ALA A 507 49.22 -17.72 -23.70
N VAL A 508 49.44 -17.82 -22.38
CA VAL A 508 49.07 -16.77 -21.42
C VAL A 508 49.79 -15.45 -21.73
N PHE A 509 51.10 -15.49 -22.00
CA PHE A 509 51.86 -14.28 -22.34
C PHE A 509 51.38 -13.63 -23.65
N SER A 510 51.02 -14.43 -24.64
CA SER A 510 50.46 -13.93 -25.90
C SER A 510 49.11 -13.27 -25.69
N ASN A 511 48.20 -13.89 -24.94
CA ASN A 511 46.89 -13.32 -24.62
C ASN A 511 47.04 -12.02 -23.81
N VAL A 512 47.75 -12.08 -22.68
CA VAL A 512 47.79 -11.02 -21.68
C VAL A 512 48.68 -9.86 -22.14
N LEU A 513 49.84 -10.13 -22.76
CA LEU A 513 50.87 -9.12 -23.06
C LEU A 513 51.20 -8.98 -24.55
N GLY A 514 50.56 -9.74 -25.44
CA GLY A 514 50.80 -9.64 -26.89
C GLY A 514 52.20 -10.05 -27.33
N ARG A 515 52.93 -10.83 -26.52
CA ARG A 515 54.32 -11.23 -26.79
C ARG A 515 54.70 -12.57 -26.15
N GLU A 516 55.85 -13.11 -26.53
CA GLU A 516 56.45 -14.27 -25.88
C GLU A 516 57.09 -13.93 -24.52
N PRO A 517 57.20 -14.90 -23.59
CA PRO A 517 57.91 -14.73 -22.33
C PRO A 517 59.42 -14.53 -22.57
N SER A 518 60.04 -13.63 -21.80
CA SER A 518 61.45 -13.24 -21.98
C SER A 518 62.46 -14.27 -21.46
N GLY A 519 62.01 -15.32 -20.79
CA GLY A 519 62.86 -16.34 -20.20
C GLY A 519 62.07 -17.40 -19.41
N PRO A 520 62.77 -18.40 -18.82
CA PRO A 520 62.14 -19.59 -18.25
C PRO A 520 61.61 -19.38 -16.81
N TYR A 521 61.61 -18.16 -16.28
CA TYR A 521 61.25 -17.89 -14.88
C TYR A 521 59.87 -18.49 -14.52
N TRP A 522 58.83 -18.13 -15.27
CA TRP A 522 57.47 -18.61 -15.03
C TRP A 522 57.28 -20.11 -15.26
N ILE A 523 58.04 -20.66 -16.22
CA ILE A 523 58.06 -22.10 -16.47
C ILE A 523 58.66 -22.84 -15.26
N ASN A 524 59.70 -22.27 -14.64
CA ASN A 524 60.31 -22.85 -13.46
C ASN A 524 59.39 -22.73 -12.23
N GLU A 525 58.73 -21.59 -12.04
CA GLU A 525 57.77 -21.38 -10.94
C GLU A 525 56.63 -22.39 -10.99
N LEU A 526 55.96 -22.55 -12.14
CA LEU A 526 54.84 -23.49 -12.29
C LEU A 526 55.23 -24.97 -12.19
N ASN A 527 56.51 -25.29 -12.37
CA ASN A 527 57.02 -26.66 -12.22
C ASN A 527 57.58 -26.93 -10.81
N ASP A 528 57.75 -25.91 -9.96
CA ASP A 528 58.21 -26.10 -8.58
C ASP A 528 57.00 -26.44 -7.69
N PRO A 529 56.93 -27.66 -7.12
CA PRO A 529 55.82 -28.04 -6.24
C PRO A 529 55.76 -27.24 -4.93
N ASN A 530 56.77 -26.42 -4.63
CA ASN A 530 56.80 -25.52 -3.48
C ASN A 530 56.53 -24.06 -3.84
N SER A 531 56.29 -23.74 -5.11
CA SER A 531 55.93 -22.37 -5.50
C SER A 531 54.56 -22.01 -4.92
N GLU A 532 54.42 -20.74 -4.52
CA GLU A 532 53.14 -20.18 -4.10
C GLU A 532 52.26 -19.81 -5.31
N ILE A 533 52.83 -19.82 -6.53
CA ILE A 533 52.11 -19.52 -7.77
C ILE A 533 51.46 -20.80 -8.30
N THR A 534 50.13 -20.85 -8.22
CA THR A 534 49.31 -21.92 -8.82
C THR A 534 49.05 -21.61 -10.30
N PRO A 535 48.67 -22.61 -11.12
CA PRO A 535 48.17 -22.35 -12.48
C PRO A 535 47.04 -21.31 -12.50
N ALA A 536 46.18 -21.36 -11.48
CA ALA A 536 45.03 -20.50 -11.33
C ALA A 536 45.37 -19.08 -10.87
N THR A 537 46.49 -18.85 -10.17
CA THR A 537 46.95 -17.50 -9.78
C THR A 537 48.08 -16.96 -10.66
N PHE A 538 48.62 -17.79 -11.56
CA PHE A 538 49.70 -17.42 -12.48
C PHE A 538 49.31 -16.29 -13.41
N ILE A 539 48.13 -16.32 -14.02
CA ILE A 539 47.68 -15.27 -14.95
C ILE A 539 47.57 -13.92 -14.20
N LEU A 540 47.02 -13.93 -12.97
CA LEU A 540 47.03 -12.77 -12.08
C LEU A 540 48.46 -12.30 -11.74
N ALA A 541 49.41 -13.22 -11.54
CA ALA A 541 50.81 -12.88 -11.30
C ALA A 541 51.48 -12.23 -12.52
N VAL A 542 51.14 -12.65 -13.74
CA VAL A 542 51.59 -12.01 -14.99
C VAL A 542 51.05 -10.58 -15.10
N LEU A 543 49.75 -10.37 -14.85
CA LEU A 543 49.13 -9.04 -14.80
C LEU A 543 49.83 -8.12 -13.80
N ASN A 544 50.00 -8.59 -12.56
CA ASN A 544 50.66 -7.82 -11.51
C ASN A 544 52.12 -7.51 -11.86
N GLY A 545 52.84 -8.44 -12.50
CA GLY A 545 54.20 -8.23 -12.97
C GLY A 545 54.33 -7.15 -14.03
N ALA A 546 53.36 -7.06 -14.95
CA ALA A 546 53.32 -6.03 -15.99
C ALA A 546 52.99 -4.64 -15.40
N LYS A 547 52.12 -4.56 -14.40
CA LYS A 547 51.70 -3.32 -13.72
C LYS A 547 52.68 -2.84 -12.64
N ALA A 548 53.61 -3.68 -12.21
CA ALA A 548 54.60 -3.30 -11.21
C ALA A 548 55.46 -2.13 -11.69
N VAL A 549 56.03 -1.35 -10.75
CA VAL A 549 56.96 -0.24 -11.08
C VAL A 549 58.18 -0.71 -11.89
N THR A 550 58.54 -1.99 -11.74
CA THR A 550 59.62 -2.66 -12.48
C THR A 550 59.17 -3.30 -13.80
N GLY A 551 57.87 -3.23 -14.11
CA GLY A 551 57.26 -3.77 -15.32
C GLY A 551 57.64 -2.99 -16.57
N GLY A 552 57.45 -3.61 -17.74
CA GLY A 552 57.74 -2.97 -19.02
C GLY A 552 56.66 -1.96 -19.39
N ALA A 553 57.06 -0.75 -19.80
CA ALA A 553 56.09 0.27 -20.24
C ALA A 553 55.23 -0.19 -21.44
N ALA A 554 55.77 -1.05 -22.32
CA ALA A 554 55.01 -1.62 -23.43
C ALA A 554 53.95 -2.64 -22.95
N ASP A 555 54.28 -3.43 -21.93
CA ASP A 555 53.34 -4.40 -21.34
C ASP A 555 52.18 -3.67 -20.66
N ALA A 556 52.50 -2.62 -19.88
CA ALA A 556 51.49 -1.79 -19.23
C ALA A 556 50.57 -1.11 -20.25
N ALA A 557 51.13 -0.53 -21.33
CA ALA A 557 50.33 0.13 -22.37
C ALA A 557 49.46 -0.85 -23.18
N TYR A 558 49.95 -2.08 -23.43
CA TYR A 558 49.16 -3.12 -24.10
C TYR A 558 47.96 -3.53 -23.24
N LEU A 559 48.19 -3.74 -21.94
CA LEU A 559 47.13 -4.08 -20.98
C LEU A 559 46.11 -2.96 -20.84
N GLU A 560 46.56 -1.72 -20.64
CA GLU A 560 45.70 -0.54 -20.51
C GLU A 560 44.75 -0.42 -21.71
N ALA A 561 45.28 -0.48 -22.94
CA ALA A 561 44.45 -0.41 -24.14
C ALA A 561 43.45 -1.57 -24.28
N LYS A 562 43.84 -2.80 -23.90
CA LYS A 562 42.94 -3.97 -23.92
C LYS A 562 41.83 -3.82 -22.87
N THR A 563 42.17 -3.33 -21.69
CA THR A 563 41.22 -3.05 -20.60
C THR A 563 40.25 -1.94 -20.97
N ASP A 564 40.73 -0.83 -21.53
CA ASP A 564 39.89 0.29 -21.94
C ASP A 564 38.85 -0.15 -22.98
N LEU A 565 39.24 -0.98 -23.96
CA LEU A 565 38.30 -1.58 -24.92
C LEU A 565 37.26 -2.47 -24.22
N GLY A 566 37.68 -3.28 -23.25
CA GLY A 566 36.78 -4.15 -22.52
C GLY A 566 35.79 -3.39 -21.64
N VAL A 567 36.26 -2.37 -20.92
CA VAL A 567 35.44 -1.45 -20.13
C VAL A 567 34.47 -0.70 -21.02
N TYR A 568 34.94 -0.20 -22.17
CA TYR A 568 34.09 0.51 -23.12
C TYR A 568 32.97 -0.38 -23.67
N PHE A 569 33.31 -1.60 -24.09
CA PHE A 569 32.32 -2.58 -24.56
C PHE A 569 31.28 -2.93 -23.47
N SER A 570 31.75 -3.22 -22.26
CA SER A 570 30.91 -3.84 -21.24
C SER A 570 30.28 -2.84 -20.28
N ALA A 571 31.06 -2.01 -19.60
CA ALA A 571 30.57 -1.10 -18.58
C ALA A 571 29.93 0.15 -19.20
N ILE A 572 30.55 0.72 -20.24
CA ILE A 572 30.07 1.98 -20.83
C ILE A 572 28.91 1.74 -21.80
N LYS A 573 29.01 0.70 -22.66
CA LYS A 573 28.00 0.38 -23.68
C LYS A 573 27.04 -0.74 -23.27
N GLY A 574 27.27 -1.40 -22.14
CA GLY A 574 26.37 -2.41 -21.60
C GLY A 574 26.28 -3.73 -22.36
N LEU A 575 27.14 -3.97 -23.35
CA LEU A 575 27.05 -5.13 -24.25
C LEU A 575 27.42 -6.43 -23.53
N SER A 576 26.74 -7.52 -23.88
CA SER A 576 26.91 -8.81 -23.22
C SER A 576 26.94 -10.02 -24.16
N GLU A 577 26.58 -9.88 -25.44
CA GLU A 577 26.56 -10.99 -26.38
C GLU A 577 27.94 -11.66 -26.56
N TYR A 578 27.94 -12.99 -26.49
CA TYR A 578 29.18 -13.78 -26.43
C TYR A 578 30.03 -13.62 -27.68
N ASP A 579 29.44 -13.78 -28.86
CA ASP A 579 30.18 -13.72 -30.13
C ASP A 579 30.82 -12.34 -30.34
N ASP A 580 30.14 -11.28 -29.89
CA ASP A 580 30.60 -9.91 -29.96
C ASP A 580 31.79 -9.65 -29.03
N THR A 581 31.76 -10.24 -27.82
CA THR A 581 32.88 -10.11 -26.88
C THR A 581 34.20 -10.67 -27.43
N VAL A 582 34.11 -11.76 -28.22
CA VAL A 582 35.27 -12.37 -28.88
C VAL A 582 35.70 -11.54 -30.07
N ALA A 583 34.77 -11.17 -30.96
CA ALA A 583 35.04 -10.43 -32.18
C ALA A 583 35.79 -9.11 -31.92
N VAL A 584 35.36 -8.36 -30.89
CA VAL A 584 36.00 -7.09 -30.51
C VAL A 584 37.44 -7.28 -30.05
N MET A 585 37.72 -8.32 -29.25
CA MET A 585 39.09 -8.55 -28.75
C MET A 585 40.00 -9.18 -29.78
N GLU A 586 39.49 -10.01 -30.70
CA GLU A 586 40.28 -10.55 -31.82
C GLU A 586 40.79 -9.46 -32.77
N MET A 587 40.09 -8.31 -32.84
CA MET A 587 40.56 -7.17 -33.62
C MET A 587 41.82 -6.52 -33.02
N PHE A 588 42.05 -6.65 -31.71
CA PHE A 588 43.11 -5.95 -31.01
C PHE A 588 44.48 -6.63 -31.19
N ASP A 589 45.45 -5.90 -31.77
CA ASP A 589 46.82 -6.36 -31.97
C ASP A 589 47.87 -5.51 -31.22
N GLY A 590 47.41 -4.61 -30.34
CA GLY A 590 48.24 -3.64 -29.62
C GLY A 590 48.56 -2.35 -30.40
N SER A 591 48.14 -2.22 -31.65
CA SER A 591 48.33 -1.00 -32.43
C SER A 591 47.21 0.03 -32.21
N SER A 592 47.50 1.32 -32.39
CA SER A 592 46.46 2.35 -32.32
C SER A 592 45.38 2.18 -33.41
N ALA A 593 45.72 1.54 -34.54
CA ALA A 593 44.79 1.26 -35.62
C ALA A 593 43.79 0.15 -35.24
N SER A 594 44.24 -0.89 -34.53
CA SER A 594 43.35 -1.92 -34.02
C SER A 594 42.40 -1.37 -32.96
N VAL A 595 42.88 -0.52 -32.04
CA VAL A 595 42.04 0.15 -31.04
C VAL A 595 40.95 0.99 -31.72
N THR A 596 41.31 1.80 -32.72
CA THR A 596 40.33 2.59 -33.48
C THR A 596 39.28 1.71 -34.17
N SER A 597 39.70 0.57 -34.72
CA SER A 597 38.80 -0.36 -35.41
C SER A 597 37.86 -1.05 -34.43
N ALA A 598 38.37 -1.46 -33.27
CA ALA A 598 37.59 -2.07 -32.19
C ALA A 598 36.54 -1.10 -31.63
N ILE A 599 36.90 0.17 -31.35
CA ILE A 599 35.94 1.20 -30.91
C ILE A 599 34.79 1.37 -31.92
N ALA A 600 35.13 1.48 -33.21
CA ALA A 600 34.12 1.62 -34.27
C ALA A 600 33.18 0.41 -34.34
N GLU A 601 33.69 -0.80 -34.09
CA GLU A 601 32.88 -2.01 -34.03
C GLU A 601 32.00 -2.05 -32.78
N ILE A 602 32.53 -1.68 -31.60
CA ILE A 602 31.76 -1.56 -30.36
C ILE A 602 30.60 -0.57 -30.53
N ASP A 603 30.85 0.60 -31.12
CA ASP A 603 29.81 1.60 -31.38
C ASP A 603 28.73 1.09 -32.34
N ARG A 604 29.13 0.33 -33.36
CA ARG A 604 28.21 -0.31 -34.30
C ARG A 604 27.33 -1.35 -33.60
N LEU A 605 27.94 -2.22 -32.81
CA LEU A 605 27.25 -3.25 -32.02
C LEU A 605 26.26 -2.61 -31.03
N HIS A 606 26.69 -1.58 -30.30
CA HIS A 606 25.81 -0.82 -29.41
C HIS A 606 24.63 -0.17 -30.15
N THR A 607 24.86 0.38 -31.33
CA THR A 607 23.78 0.94 -32.16
C THR A 607 22.76 -0.12 -32.55
N ASP A 608 23.20 -1.32 -32.89
CA ASP A 608 22.30 -2.45 -33.21
C ASP A 608 21.57 -2.95 -31.95
N ALA A 609 22.26 -3.02 -30.81
CA ALA A 609 21.72 -3.44 -29.52
C ALA A 609 20.64 -2.49 -28.97
N LEU A 610 20.71 -1.19 -29.30
CA LEU A 610 19.69 -0.21 -28.94
C LEU A 610 18.36 -0.37 -29.70
N ASN A 611 18.29 -1.26 -30.69
CA ASN A 611 17.05 -1.52 -31.40
C ASN A 611 15.96 -2.03 -30.44
N ALA A 612 14.81 -1.36 -30.40
CA ALA A 612 13.74 -1.68 -29.48
C ALA A 612 13.11 -3.07 -29.71
N ASP A 613 13.16 -3.61 -30.93
CA ASP A 613 12.49 -4.88 -31.29
C ASP A 613 13.46 -6.06 -31.40
N THR A 614 14.70 -5.79 -31.81
CA THR A 614 15.70 -6.82 -32.14
C THR A 614 17.02 -6.66 -31.39
N GLY A 615 17.11 -5.71 -30.48
CA GLY A 615 18.30 -5.43 -29.69
C GLY A 615 18.59 -6.50 -28.64
N GLU A 616 19.59 -6.25 -27.80
CA GLU A 616 19.91 -7.07 -26.64
C GLU A 616 19.59 -6.33 -25.34
N PHE A 617 19.64 -7.03 -24.21
CA PHE A 617 19.53 -6.38 -22.90
C PHE A 617 20.86 -5.75 -22.51
N LEU A 618 20.85 -4.42 -22.37
CA LEU A 618 22.04 -3.63 -22.05
C LEU A 618 22.13 -3.41 -20.54
N ILE A 619 23.34 -3.53 -19.98
CA ILE A 619 23.62 -3.24 -18.57
C ILE A 619 24.78 -2.25 -18.46
N GLU A 620 24.48 -0.98 -18.28
CA GLU A 620 25.46 0.09 -18.25
C GLU A 620 25.86 0.45 -16.82
N LEU A 621 27.08 0.99 -16.67
CA LEU A 621 27.61 1.51 -15.42
C LEU A 621 28.07 2.95 -15.60
N ALA A 622 27.35 3.88 -14.99
CA ALA A 622 27.60 5.31 -15.10
C ALA A 622 28.24 5.88 -13.82
N GLY A 623 29.30 6.69 -13.97
CA GLY A 623 29.88 7.47 -12.88
C GLY A 623 30.78 6.69 -11.90
N VAL A 624 31.10 5.43 -12.20
CA VAL A 624 32.11 4.64 -11.48
C VAL A 624 33.44 4.65 -12.19
N ILE A 625 33.40 4.37 -13.49
CA ILE A 625 34.53 4.41 -14.41
C ILE A 625 34.16 5.35 -15.56
N ASP A 626 35.07 6.24 -15.91
CA ASP A 626 34.86 7.18 -17.01
C ASP A 626 34.97 6.47 -18.35
N ASP A 627 34.33 7.01 -19.38
CA ASP A 627 34.54 6.57 -20.76
C ASP A 627 36.01 6.83 -21.15
N PRO A 628 36.82 5.78 -21.37
CA PRO A 628 38.25 5.94 -21.66
C PRO A 628 38.51 6.59 -23.02
N PHE A 629 37.49 6.68 -23.88
CA PHE A 629 37.57 7.22 -25.24
C PHE A 629 36.74 8.50 -25.44
N ALA A 630 36.22 9.09 -24.36
CA ALA A 630 35.53 10.37 -24.42
C ALA A 630 36.42 11.45 -25.05
N ILE A 631 35.90 12.15 -26.06
CA ILE A 631 36.60 13.28 -26.68
C ILE A 631 36.45 14.50 -25.76
N VAL A 632 37.54 14.87 -25.09
CA VAL A 632 37.64 16.05 -24.20
C VAL A 632 37.55 17.37 -24.98
#